data_AF-A0A7J4E5N0-F1
#
_entry.id   AF-A0A7J4E5N0-F1
#
_cell.length_a   1.000
_cell.length_b   1.000
_cell.length_c   1.000
_cell.angle_alpha   90.00
_cell.angle_beta   90.00
_cell.angle_gamma   90.00
#
_symmetry.space_group_name_H-M   'P 1'
#
loop_
_entity.id
_entity.type
_entity.pdbx_description
1 polymer ?
#
loop_
_entity_poly.entity_id
_entity_poly.type
_entity_poly.pdbx_seq_one_letter_code
_entity_poly.pdbx_strand_id
1 'polypeptide(L)' 'ELRAHGLERAVQLEEYLAHGVIVMQTLRVGRAYVRALQVEKMRETTIDPQPRPYRISSAGIEVFPKETAL' A
#
# COMPACT_ATOMS: atom_id res chain seq x y z
N GLU A 1 8.43 -11.69 -12.46
CA GLU A 1 7.58 -10.56 -12.89
C GLU A 1 6.56 -10.28 -11.79
N LEU A 2 6.45 -9.05 -11.29
CA LEU A 2 5.40 -8.67 -10.32
C LEU A 2 4.11 -8.39 -11.10
N ARG A 3 3.20 -9.38 -11.12
CA ARG A 3 1.86 -9.25 -11.71
C ARG A 3 0.82 -9.31 -10.61
N ALA A 4 0.46 -8.15 -10.05
CA ALA A 4 -0.86 -7.91 -9.49
C ALA A 4 -1.05 -6.40 -9.30
N HIS A 5 -1.98 -5.82 -10.06
CA HIS A 5 -2.52 -4.49 -9.80
C HIS A 5 -3.92 -4.70 -9.19
N GLY A 6 -4.09 -4.37 -7.90
CA GLY A 6 -5.36 -4.49 -7.20
C GLY A 6 -5.23 -5.11 -5.80
N LEU A 7 -6.31 -5.04 -5.02
CA LEU A 7 -6.40 -5.60 -3.66
C LEU A 7 -6.33 -7.13 -3.64
N GLU A 8 -6.73 -7.78 -4.74
CA GLU A 8 -6.61 -9.23 -4.91
C GLU A 8 -5.30 -9.56 -5.62
N ARG A 9 -4.29 -9.92 -4.83
CA ARG A 9 -2.95 -10.26 -5.29
C ARG A 9 -2.54 -11.63 -4.76
N ALA A 10 -1.85 -12.41 -5.59
CA ALA A 10 -1.21 -13.63 -5.12
C ALA A 10 -0.07 -13.25 -4.17
N VAL A 11 -0.05 -13.85 -2.98
CA VAL A 11 1.04 -13.66 -2.00
C VAL A 11 2.32 -14.27 -2.58
N GLN A 12 3.39 -13.48 -2.64
CA GLN A 12 4.69 -13.97 -3.09
C GLN A 12 5.47 -14.63 -1.95
N LEU A 13 6.41 -15.54 -2.26
CA LEU A 13 7.21 -16.25 -1.25
C LEU A 13 8.02 -15.28 -0.37
N GLU A 14 8.53 -14.21 -1.00
CA GLU A 14 9.27 -13.13 -0.37
C GLU A 14 8.46 -12.46 0.74
N GLU A 15 7.15 -12.28 0.50
CA GLU A 15 6.26 -11.73 1.49
C GLU A 15 6.03 -12.67 2.65
N TYR A 16 6.12 -13.99 2.47
CA TYR A 16 6.02 -14.94 3.58
C TYR A 16 7.22 -14.82 4.53
N LEU A 17 8.42 -14.74 3.94
CA LEU A 17 9.70 -14.69 4.66
C LEU A 17 9.97 -13.34 5.34
N ALA A 18 9.44 -12.24 4.79
CA ALA A 18 9.65 -10.90 5.34
C ALA A 18 9.04 -10.73 6.74
N HIS A 19 9.64 -9.88 7.59
CA HIS A 19 9.03 -9.48 8.86
C HIS A 19 7.96 -8.40 8.68
N GLY A 20 8.20 -7.50 7.72
CA GLY A 20 7.30 -6.42 7.35
C GLY A 20 7.06 -6.38 5.84
N VAL A 21 5.83 -6.08 5.44
CA VAL A 21 5.43 -5.93 4.03
C VAL A 21 4.59 -4.68 3.89
N ILE A 22 5.02 -3.80 2.99
CA ILE A 22 4.31 -2.59 2.58
C ILE A 22 3.98 -2.72 1.11
N VAL A 23 2.71 -2.53 0.77
CA VAL A 23 2.20 -2.59 -0.60
C VAL A 23 1.93 -1.17 -1.08
N MET A 24 2.51 -0.82 -2.22
CA MET A 24 2.28 0.47 -2.88
C MET A 24 1.58 0.23 -4.21
N GLN A 25 0.42 0.83 -4.42
CA GLN A 25 -0.40 0.59 -5.60
C GLN A 25 -1.11 1.86 -6.07
N THR A 26 -1.51 1.88 -7.34
CA THR A 26 -2.40 2.90 -7.88
C THR A 26 -3.80 2.32 -7.97
N LEU A 27 -4.71 2.83 -7.15
CA LEU A 27 -6.12 2.44 -7.12
C LEU A 27 -6.93 3.35 -8.03
N ARG A 28 -7.90 2.79 -8.74
CA ARG A 28 -8.88 3.58 -9.51
C ARG A 28 -10.11 3.84 -8.63
N VAL A 29 -10.33 5.09 -8.26
CA VAL A 29 -11.47 5.54 -7.45
C VAL A 29 -12.38 6.37 -8.33
N GLY A 30 -13.48 5.76 -8.78
CA GLY A 30 -14.37 6.37 -9.77
C GLY A 30 -13.64 6.69 -11.09
N ARG A 31 -13.49 8.00 -11.38
CA ARG A 31 -12.77 8.51 -12.56
C ARG A 31 -11.32 8.93 -12.29
N ALA A 32 -10.90 8.91 -11.02
CA ALA A 32 -9.56 9.32 -10.61
C ALA A 32 -8.68 8.10 -10.32
N TYR A 33 -7.36 8.33 -10.35
CA TYR A 33 -6.37 7.38 -9.85
C TYR A 33 -5.73 7.94 -8.59
N VAL A 34 -5.72 7.14 -7.53
CA VAL A 34 -5.14 7.49 -6.23
C VAL A 34 -4.00 6.54 -5.95
N ARG A 35 -2.84 7.07 -5.59
CA ARG A 35 -1.73 6.26 -5.11
C ARG A 35 -1.95 5.95 -3.64
N ALA A 36 -1.97 4.67 -3.29
CA ALA A 36 -2.20 4.20 -1.94
C ALA A 36 -1.06 3.32 -1.44
N LEU A 37 -0.75 3.46 -0.16
CA LEU A 37 0.19 2.65 0.60
C LEU A 37 -0.58 1.89 1.68
N GLN A 38 -0.36 0.60 1.76
CA GLN A 38 -0.95 -0.27 2.77
C GLN A 38 0.14 -1.05 3.48
N VAL A 39 0.07 -1.11 4.80
CA VAL A 39 0.89 -2.02 5.58
C VAL A 39 0.16 -3.37 5.62
N GLU A 40 0.70 -4.37 4.92
CA GLU A 40 0.12 -5.72 4.89
C GLU A 40 0.45 -6.46 6.18
N LYS A 41 1.70 -6.35 6.62
CA LYS A 41 2.15 -6.90 7.90
C LYS A 41 3.32 -6.13 8.47
N MET A 42 3.37 -6.09 9.79
CA MET A 42 4.59 -5.87 10.57
C MET A 42 4.49 -6.81 11.78
N ARG A 43 5.33 -7.84 11.84
CA ARG A 43 5.33 -8.75 12.98
C ARG A 43 5.70 -8.00 14.25
N GLU A 44 5.14 -8.42 15.38
CA GLU A 44 5.43 -7.90 16.72
C GLU A 44 4.95 -6.46 16.98
N THR A 45 4.16 -5.86 16.08
CA THR A 45 3.56 -4.55 16.29
C THR A 45 2.16 -4.46 15.70
N THR A 46 1.35 -3.55 16.24
CA THR A 46 0.10 -3.16 15.60
C THR A 46 0.39 -2.31 14.37
N ILE A 47 -0.53 -2.35 13.41
CA ILE A 47 -0.45 -1.61 12.16
C ILE A 47 -1.81 -0.98 11.85
N ASP A 48 -1.78 0.04 11.01
CA ASP A 48 -2.98 0.54 10.32
C ASP A 48 -3.18 -0.28 9.03
N PRO A 49 -4.21 -1.14 8.96
CA PRO A 49 -4.44 -1.99 7.80
C PRO A 49 -5.10 -1.24 6.64
N GLN A 50 -5.55 0.01 6.84
CA GLN A 50 -6.25 0.77 5.81
C GLN A 50 -5.27 1.31 4.75
N PRO A 51 -5.63 1.24 3.45
CA PRO A 51 -4.85 1.92 2.42
C PRO A 51 -4.87 3.45 2.64
N ARG A 52 -3.70 4.04 2.83
CA ARG A 52 -3.52 5.49 2.99
C ARG A 52 -3.02 6.12 1.70
N PRO A 53 -3.62 7.24 1.26
CA PRO A 53 -3.12 7.91 0.07
C PRO A 53 -1.73 8.48 0.32
N TYR A 54 -0.91 8.51 -0.72
CA TYR A 54 0.40 9.15 -0.69
C TYR A 54 0.66 9.97 -1.95
N ARG A 55 1.55 10.95 -1.83
CA ARG A 55 2.05 11.78 -2.94
C ARG A 55 3.56 11.64 -3.04
N ILE A 56 4.06 11.62 -4.28
CA ILE A 56 5.50 11.76 -4.54
C ILE A 56 5.72 13.20 -4.96
N SER A 57 6.52 13.94 -4.20
CA SER A 57 6.92 15.32 -4.47
C SER A 57 8.44 15.41 -4.64
N SER A 58 8.95 16.62 -4.85
CA SER A 58 10.40 16.87 -4.82
C SER A 58 11.03 16.59 -3.46
N ALA A 59 10.24 16.52 -2.38
CA ALA A 59 10.69 16.18 -1.03
C ALA A 59 10.59 14.68 -0.72
N GLY A 60 10.16 13.84 -1.67
CA GLY A 60 10.02 12.40 -1.50
C GLY A 60 8.56 11.95 -1.36
N ILE A 61 8.32 10.90 -0.55
CA ILE A 61 7.01 10.30 -0.36
C ILE A 61 6.33 10.90 0.88
N GLU A 62 5.17 11.51 0.68
CA GLU A 62 4.32 12.05 1.74
C GLU A 62 3.06 11.18 1.87
N VAL A 63 2.81 10.61 3.05
CA VAL A 63 1.64 9.77 3.35
C VAL A 63 0.63 10.57 4.15
N PHE A 64 -0.65 10.48 3.80
CA PHE A 64 -1.74 11.20 4.47
C PHE A 64 -2.57 10.23 5.33
N PRO A 65 -2.21 9.99 6.61
CA PRO A 65 -2.81 8.92 7.43
C PRO A 65 -4.26 9.19 7.87
N LYS A 66 -4.73 10.43 7.74
CA LYS A 66 -6.11 10.82 8.10
C LYS A 66 -7.06 10.76 6.91
N GLU A 67 -6.53 10.57 5.71
CA GLU A 67 -7.31 10.45 4.49
C GLU A 67 -7.60 8.97 4.18
N THR A 68 -8.68 8.74 3.43
CA THR A 68 -9.08 7.40 2.97
C THR A 68 -8.91 7.34 1.47
N ALA A 69 -8.25 6.29 0.97
CA ALA A 69 -8.06 6.07 -0.46
C ALA A 69 -9.24 5.37 -1.15
N LEU A 70 -10.31 5.06 -0.41
CA LEU A 70 -11.54 4.37 -0.84
C LEU A 70 -12.78 5.13 -0.34
#